data_AF-A0A9W6V1M1-F1
#
_entry.id   AF-A0A9W6V1M1-F1
#
_cell.length_a   1.000
_cell.length_b   1.000
_cell.length_c   1.000
_cell.angle_alpha   90.00
_cell.angle_beta   90.00
_cell.angle_gamma   90.00
#
_symmetry.space_group_name_H-M   'P 1'
#
loop_
_entity.id
_entity.type
_entity.pdbx_description
1 polymer ?
#
loop_
_entity_poly.entity_id
_entity_poly.type
_entity_poly.pdbx_seq_one_letter_code
_entity_poly.pdbx_strand_id
1 'polypeptide(L)'
;MDDYPALNLFWTMLWLFLWILWFFLMFKVLTDIFRSHDMGGWGKAGWTVFVIVLPYIGVLVYLIARGKEMGQRDRALAAKAESDFQDYIRKAAGTEDRNAGPRHVDELARLADLKSSGAISAEEFERAKQKLLA
;
A
#
# COMPACT_ATOMS: atom_id res chain seq x y z
N MET A 1 55.00 -11.74 26.52
CA MET A 1 53.57 -11.46 26.36
C MET A 1 53.51 -10.49 25.21
N ASP A 2 53.21 -11.00 24.02
CA ASP A 2 53.51 -10.31 22.77
C ASP A 2 52.63 -9.06 22.61
N ASP A 3 53.27 -7.89 22.66
CA ASP A 3 52.64 -6.62 22.33
C ASP A 3 52.44 -6.59 20.81
N TYR A 4 51.20 -6.80 20.37
CA TYR A 4 50.79 -6.62 18.98
C TYR A 4 50.17 -5.22 18.81
N PRO A 5 50.97 -4.16 18.61
CA PRO A 5 50.48 -2.79 18.54
C PRO A 5 49.50 -2.57 17.39
N ALA A 6 49.69 -3.25 16.25
CA ALA A 6 48.77 -3.19 15.12
C ALA A 6 47.41 -3.84 15.43
N LEU A 7 47.41 -4.98 16.12
CA LEU A 7 46.18 -5.66 16.54
C LEU A 7 45.45 -4.84 17.60
N ASN A 8 46.18 -4.25 18.55
CA ASN A 8 45.62 -3.38 19.58
C ASN A 8 45.02 -2.09 18.98
N LEU A 9 45.72 -1.47 18.01
CA LEU A 9 45.19 -0.31 17.27
C LEU A 9 43.95 -0.67 16.45
N PHE A 10 43.93 -1.84 15.81
CA PHE A 10 42.75 -2.35 15.10
C PHE A 10 41.57 -2.50 16.05
N TRP A 11 41.75 -3.16 17.20
CA TRP A 11 40.69 -3.31 18.20
C TRP A 11 40.21 -1.96 18.74
N THR A 12 41.13 -1.03 19.01
CA THR A 12 40.79 0.32 19.47
C THR A 12 39.97 1.09 18.43
N MET A 13 40.34 1.01 17.15
CA MET A 13 39.61 1.65 16.06
C MET A 13 38.26 0.98 15.80
N LEU A 14 38.18 -0.35 15.91
CA LEU A 14 36.92 -1.10 15.84
C LEU A 14 35.98 -0.72 16.99
N TRP A 15 36.51 -0.61 18.22
CA TRP A 15 35.74 -0.18 19.37
C TRP A 15 35.23 1.25 19.20
N LEU A 16 36.09 2.17 18.75
CA LEU A 16 35.69 3.55 18.44
C LEU A 16 34.60 3.59 17.36
N PHE A 17 34.74 2.83 16.29
CA PHE A 17 33.72 2.71 15.25
C PHE A 17 32.39 2.18 15.81
N LEU A 18 32.42 1.13 16.63
CA LEU A 18 31.23 0.57 17.26
C LEU A 18 30.58 1.57 18.23
N TRP A 19 31.37 2.38 18.95
CA TRP A 19 30.89 3.47 19.79
C TRP A 19 30.21 4.58 18.97
N ILE A 20 30.80 4.99 17.85
CA ILE A 20 30.19 5.98 16.95
C ILE A 20 28.90 5.43 16.33
N LEU A 21 28.93 4.19 15.85
CA LEU A 21 27.76 3.48 15.31
C LEU A 21 26.66 3.36 16.37
N TRP A 22 27.04 3.07 17.61
CA TRP A 22 26.14 3.00 18.76
C TRP A 22 25.40 4.32 18.99
N PHE A 23 26.14 5.44 19.07
CA PHE A 23 25.53 6.76 19.21
C PHE A 23 24.65 7.11 18.00
N PHE A 24 25.09 6.79 16.78
CA PHE A 24 24.30 7.00 15.58
C PHE A 24 22.97 6.24 15.61
N LEU A 25 22.97 4.97 16.02
CA LEU A 25 21.75 4.17 16.18
C LEU A 25 20.85 4.74 17.28
N MET A 26 21.42 5.16 18.41
CA MET A 26 20.68 5.83 19.47
C MET A 26 19.96 7.07 18.92
N PHE A 27 20.67 7.98 18.25
CA PHE A 27 20.06 9.18 17.65
C PHE A 27 19.00 8.82 16.61
N LYS A 28 19.25 7.85 15.73
CA LYS A 28 18.29 7.38 14.71
C LYS A 28 17.00 6.87 15.35
N VAL A 29 17.09 6.04 16.39
CA VAL A 29 15.93 5.52 17.13
C VAL A 29 15.17 6.65 17.81
N LEU A 30 15.88 7.61 18.43
CA LEU A 30 15.26 8.81 19.00
C LEU A 30 14.50 9.60 17.92
N THR A 31 15.11 9.87 16.76
CA THR A 31 14.46 10.64 15.68
C THR A 31 13.23 9.91 15.14
N ASP A 32 13.27 8.59 15.07
CA ASP A 32 12.17 7.77 14.58
C ASP A 32 11.00 7.72 15.59
N ILE A 33 11.28 7.71 16.89
CA ILE A 33 10.27 7.89 17.96
C ILE A 33 9.66 9.29 17.90
N PHE A 34 10.46 10.33 17.64
CA PHE A 34 9.91 11.68 17.47
C PHE A 34 9.04 11.80 16.23
N ARG A 35 9.42 11.13 15.14
CA ARG A 35 8.69 11.13 13.86
C ARG A 35 7.38 10.33 13.91
N SER A 36 7.27 9.31 14.77
CA SER A 36 6.00 8.61 14.95
C SER A 36 5.00 9.53 15.65
N HIS A 37 3.89 9.83 14.98
CA HIS A 37 2.81 10.66 15.52
C HIS A 37 1.78 9.83 16.32
N ASP A 38 1.99 8.52 16.41
CA ASP A 38 1.06 7.55 17.00
C ASP A 38 1.21 7.40 18.54
N MET A 39 2.27 7.99 19.13
CA MET A 39 2.53 7.92 20.57
C MET A 39 2.41 9.30 21.23
N GLY A 40 1.61 9.37 22.31
CA GLY A 40 1.49 10.57 23.16
C GLY A 40 2.84 10.98 23.79
N GLY A 41 3.00 12.26 24.10
CA GLY A 41 4.29 12.85 24.51
C GLY A 41 4.97 12.18 25.72
N TRP A 42 4.20 11.65 26.67
CA TRP A 42 4.73 10.88 27.81
C TRP A 42 5.33 9.53 27.42
N GLY A 43 4.77 8.86 26.41
CA GLY A 43 5.32 7.63 25.85
C GLY A 43 6.68 7.89 25.18
N LYS A 44 6.81 9.02 24.48
CA LYS A 44 8.09 9.43 23.86
C LYS A 44 9.17 9.68 24.90
N ALA A 45 8.84 10.44 25.95
CA ALA A 45 9.79 10.77 27.02
C ALA A 45 10.30 9.53 27.77
N GLY A 46 9.39 8.61 28.15
CA GLY A 46 9.76 7.35 28.81
C GLY A 46 10.65 6.47 27.92
N TRP A 47 10.34 6.39 26.63
CA TRP A 47 11.14 5.65 25.66
C TRP A 47 12.54 6.23 25.45
N THR A 48 12.66 7.56 25.38
CA THR A 48 13.96 8.22 25.26
C THR A 48 14.84 7.93 26.48
N VAL A 49 14.31 8.05 27.70
CA VAL A 49 15.05 7.75 28.93
C VAL A 49 15.46 6.28 28.98
N PHE A 50 14.56 5.36 28.60
CA PHE A 50 14.84 3.94 28.59
C PHE A 50 15.98 3.55 27.63
N VAL A 51 16.00 4.11 26.42
CA VAL A 51 17.04 3.86 25.41
C VAL A 51 18.40 4.43 25.85
N ILE A 52 18.42 5.54 26.59
CA ILE A 52 19.64 6.16 27.12
C ILE A 52 20.24 5.34 28.27
N VAL A 53 19.40 4.86 29.19
CA VAL A 53 19.87 4.18 30.42
C VAL A 53 20.19 2.70 30.17
N LEU A 54 19.43 2.04 29.31
CA LEU A 54 19.59 0.61 29.02
C LEU A 54 19.75 0.39 27.51
N PRO A 55 20.94 0.65 26.96
CA PRO A 55 21.21 0.56 25.52
C PRO A 55 20.78 -0.78 24.90
N TYR A 56 21.20 -1.90 25.50
CA TYR A 56 20.91 -3.24 24.99
C TYR A 56 19.44 -3.64 25.15
N ILE A 57 18.80 -3.27 26.26
CA ILE A 57 17.39 -3.59 26.51
C ILE A 57 16.49 -2.67 25.68
N GLY A 58 16.89 -1.41 25.47
CA GLY A 58 16.21 -0.45 24.62
C GLY A 58 16.02 -0.95 23.19
N VAL A 59 17.08 -1.50 22.60
CA VAL A 59 17.01 -2.11 21.25
C VAL A 59 16.11 -3.34 21.22
N LEU A 60 16.19 -4.22 22.23
CA LEU A 60 15.35 -5.42 22.32
C LEU A 60 13.87 -5.08 22.46
N VAL A 61 13.52 -4.17 23.36
CA VAL A 61 12.12 -3.76 23.55
C VAL A 61 11.64 -2.98 22.33
N TYR A 62 12.50 -2.17 21.68
CA TYR A 62 12.13 -1.46 20.46
C TYR A 62 11.77 -2.41 19.31
N LEU A 63 12.55 -3.48 19.12
CA LEU A 63 12.23 -4.53 18.16
C LEU A 63 10.91 -5.24 18.49
N ILE A 64 10.62 -5.49 19.77
CA ILE A 64 9.36 -6.12 20.19
C ILE A 64 8.17 -5.18 20.00
N ALA A 65 8.30 -3.93 20.40
CA ALA A 65 7.25 -2.92 20.31
C ALA A 65 6.94 -2.56 18.85
N ARG A 66 7.98 -2.45 18.01
CA ARG A 66 7.85 -1.95 16.64
C ARG A 66 7.87 -3.04 15.55
N GLY A 67 8.24 -4.28 15.89
CA GLY A 67 8.05 -5.43 15.02
C GLY A 67 6.57 -5.69 14.69
N LYS A 68 5.66 -5.26 15.57
CA LYS A 68 4.20 -5.34 15.36
C LYS A 68 3.68 -4.35 14.32
N GLU A 69 4.32 -3.19 14.14
CA GLU A 69 3.91 -2.19 13.13
C GLU A 69 4.19 -2.65 11.69
N MET A 70 5.23 -3.45 11.46
CA MET A 70 5.52 -4.03 10.13
C MET A 70 4.38 -4.95 9.68
N GLY A 71 3.92 -5.85 10.55
CA GLY A 71 2.83 -6.78 10.22
C GLY A 71 1.47 -6.10 9.98
N GLN A 72 1.21 -4.93 10.58
CA GLN A 72 -0.03 -4.20 10.36
C GLN A 72 -0.02 -3.38 9.07
N ARG A 73 1.12 -2.78 8.70
CA ARG A 73 1.25 -2.02 7.45
C ARG A 73 1.15 -2.93 6.23
N ASP A 74 1.74 -4.11 6.30
CA ASP A 74 1.66 -5.10 5.21
C ASP A 74 0.24 -5.64 5.05
N ARG A 75 -0.48 -5.87 6.15
CA ARG A 75 -1.90 -6.24 6.10
C ARG A 75 -2.79 -5.13 5.56
N ALA A 76 -2.53 -3.87 5.92
CA ALA A 76 -3.28 -2.72 5.40
C ALA A 76 -3.01 -2.49 3.91
N LEU A 77 -1.76 -2.65 3.46
CA LEU A 77 -1.38 -2.59 2.05
C LEU A 77 -2.00 -3.74 1.25
N ALA A 78 -1.98 -4.97 1.78
CA ALA A 78 -2.62 -6.13 1.16
C ALA A 78 -4.14 -5.96 1.06
N ALA A 79 -4.79 -5.51 2.14
CA ALA A 79 -6.23 -5.26 2.15
C ALA A 79 -6.64 -4.17 1.15
N LYS A 80 -5.82 -3.12 1.00
CA LYS A 80 -6.06 -2.04 0.04
C LYS A 80 -5.83 -2.50 -1.41
N ALA A 81 -4.79 -3.29 -1.67
CA ALA A 81 -4.55 -3.87 -2.98
C ALA A 81 -5.69 -4.80 -3.41
N GLU A 82 -6.26 -5.57 -2.48
CA GLU A 82 -7.39 -6.45 -2.74
C GLU A 82 -8.69 -5.68 -3.00
N SER A 83 -8.94 -4.57 -2.28
CA SER A 83 -10.09 -3.70 -2.57
C SER A 83 -9.99 -3.06 -3.95
N ASP A 84 -8.82 -2.56 -4.33
CA ASP A 84 -8.60 -1.91 -5.62
C ASP A 84 -8.75 -2.91 -6.78
N PHE A 85 -8.31 -4.16 -6.58
CA PHE A 85 -8.47 -5.25 -7.54
C PHE A 85 -9.95 -5.69 -7.70
N GLN A 86 -10.69 -5.82 -6.60
CA GLN A 86 -12.13 -6.14 -6.64
C GLN A 86 -12.94 -5.03 -7.33
N ASP A 87 -12.60 -3.76 -7.10
CA ASP A 87 -13.24 -2.63 -7.78
C ASP A 87 -12.95 -2.62 -9.28
N TYR A 88 -11.72 -2.97 -9.68
CA TYR A 88 -11.38 -3.15 -11.10
C TYR A 88 -12.18 -4.29 -11.74
N ILE A 89 -12.26 -5.46 -11.11
CA ILE A 89 -13.06 -6.59 -11.59
C ILE A 89 -14.55 -6.21 -11.67
N ARG A 90 -15.09 -5.54 -10.65
CA ARG A 90 -16.50 -5.13 -10.65
C ARG A 90 -16.80 -4.13 -11.76
N LYS A 91 -15.89 -3.19 -12.03
CA LYS A 91 -16.02 -2.26 -13.16
C LYS A 91 -15.93 -3.00 -14.49
N ALA A 92 -14.93 -3.85 -14.68
CA ALA A 92 -14.73 -4.61 -15.92
C ALA A 92 -15.90 -5.59 -16.20
N ALA A 93 -16.33 -6.36 -15.20
CA ALA A 93 -17.46 -7.29 -15.30
C ALA A 93 -18.82 -6.57 -15.34
N GLY A 94 -18.93 -5.40 -14.70
CA GLY A 94 -20.13 -4.55 -14.74
C GLY A 94 -20.35 -3.89 -16.11
N THR A 95 -19.30 -3.74 -16.92
CA THR A 95 -19.40 -3.26 -18.30
C THR A 95 -19.84 -4.33 -19.31
N GLU A 96 -19.61 -5.61 -19.04
CA GLU A 96 -19.83 -6.66 -20.06
C GLU A 96 -21.22 -7.30 -20.04
N ASP A 97 -21.98 -7.32 -18.93
CA ASP A 97 -23.16 -8.23 -18.88
C ASP A 97 -24.48 -7.65 -18.33
N ARG A 98 -24.54 -6.40 -17.85
CA ARG A 98 -25.80 -5.80 -17.33
C ARG A 98 -26.44 -4.72 -18.21
N ASN A 99 -25.70 -4.23 -19.20
CA ASN A 99 -26.15 -3.14 -20.07
C ASN A 99 -26.36 -3.56 -21.53
N ALA A 100 -26.24 -4.84 -21.87
CA ALA A 100 -26.58 -5.34 -23.21
C ALA A 100 -28.11 -5.42 -23.38
N GLY A 101 -28.82 -6.02 -22.42
CA GLY A 101 -30.28 -6.16 -22.47
C GLY A 101 -31.06 -4.84 -22.60
N PRO A 102 -30.84 -3.83 -21.72
CA PRO A 102 -31.59 -2.57 -21.78
C PRO A 102 -31.24 -1.72 -23.01
N ARG A 103 -29.96 -1.65 -23.41
CA ARG A 103 -29.53 -0.83 -24.57
C ARG A 103 -30.05 -1.39 -25.88
N HIS A 104 -30.05 -2.71 -26.08
CA HIS A 104 -30.56 -3.30 -27.32
C HIS A 104 -32.08 -3.08 -27.47
N VAL A 105 -32.83 -3.09 -26.37
CA VAL A 105 -34.29 -2.81 -26.40
C VAL A 105 -34.55 -1.34 -26.73
N ASP A 106 -33.81 -0.40 -26.13
CA ASP A 106 -33.94 1.03 -26.44
C ASP A 106 -33.51 1.37 -27.88
N GLU A 107 -32.48 0.71 -28.41
CA GLU A 107 -32.01 0.86 -29.79
C GLU A 107 -33.01 0.27 -30.81
N LEU A 108 -33.62 -0.88 -30.50
CA LEU A 108 -34.69 -1.47 -31.30
C LEU A 108 -35.94 -0.57 -31.33
N ALA A 109 -36.30 0.05 -30.20
CA ALA A 109 -37.41 0.99 -30.13
C ALA A 109 -37.18 2.24 -30.99
N ARG A 110 -35.97 2.79 -30.98
CA ARG A 110 -35.59 3.94 -31.85
C ARG A 110 -35.61 3.57 -33.33
N LEU A 111 -35.14 2.38 -33.69
CA LEU A 111 -35.21 1.91 -35.08
C LEU A 111 -36.66 1.76 -35.57
N ALA A 112 -37.58 1.30 -34.71
CA ALA A 112 -38.99 1.20 -35.06
C ALA A 112 -39.61 2.58 -35.32
N ASP A 113 -39.24 3.59 -34.51
CA ASP A 113 -39.72 4.97 -34.65
C ASP A 113 -39.19 5.65 -35.93
N LEU A 114 -37.93 5.38 -36.29
CA LEU A 114 -37.33 5.84 -37.55
C LEU A 114 -38.01 5.21 -38.78
N LYS A 115 -38.47 3.97 -38.67
CA LYS A 115 -39.25 3.32 -39.74
C LYS A 115 -40.66 3.92 -39.86
N SER A 116 -41.35 4.16 -38.74
CA SER A 116 -42.70 4.75 -38.78
C SER A 116 -42.71 6.22 -39.22
N SER A 117 -41.62 6.95 -38.97
CA SER A 117 -41.44 8.32 -39.49
C SER A 117 -41.04 8.36 -40.97
N GLY A 118 -40.79 7.21 -41.61
CA GLY A 118 -40.37 7.12 -43.01
C GLY A 118 -38.92 7.54 -43.25
N ALA A 119 -38.12 7.71 -42.20
CA ALA A 119 -36.72 8.12 -42.30
C ALA A 119 -35.81 6.99 -42.81
N ILE A 120 -36.24 5.72 -42.67
CA ILE A 120 -35.54 4.54 -43.18
C ILE A 120 -36.50 3.60 -43.92
N SER A 121 -35.98 2.91 -44.93
CA SER A 121 -36.74 1.91 -45.68
C SER A 121 -36.90 0.59 -44.90
N ALA A 122 -37.85 -0.25 -45.32
CA ALA A 122 -38.08 -1.55 -44.69
C ALA A 122 -36.85 -2.48 -44.76
N GLU A 123 -36.08 -2.40 -45.84
CA GLU A 123 -34.87 -3.20 -46.03
C GLU A 123 -33.72 -2.75 -45.11
N GLU A 124 -33.58 -1.44 -44.89
CA GLU A 124 -32.58 -0.87 -43.97
C GLU A 124 -32.91 -1.20 -42.51
N PHE A 125 -34.19 -1.17 -42.15
CA PHE A 125 -34.64 -1.56 -40.82
C PHE A 125 -34.32 -3.02 -40.49
N GLU A 126 -34.61 -3.96 -41.39
CA GLU A 126 -34.35 -5.39 -41.16
C GLU A 126 -32.85 -5.69 -41.06
N ARG A 127 -32.01 -5.02 -41.87
CA ARG A 127 -30.54 -5.13 -41.76
C ARG A 127 -30.02 -4.61 -40.43
N ALA A 128 -30.53 -3.48 -39.94
CA ALA A 128 -30.12 -2.90 -38.66
C ALA A 128 -30.56 -3.77 -37.47
N LYS A 129 -31.78 -4.31 -37.52
CA LYS A 129 -32.33 -5.24 -36.53
C LYS A 129 -31.52 -6.53 -36.43
N GLN A 130 -31.15 -7.14 -37.56
CA GLN A 130 -30.31 -8.35 -37.57
C GLN A 130 -28.93 -8.10 -36.96
N LYS A 131 -28.34 -6.93 -37.18
CA LYS A 131 -27.03 -6.54 -36.62
C LYS A 131 -27.07 -6.28 -35.11
N LEU A 132 -28.23 -5.89 -34.57
CA LEU A 132 -28.45 -5.64 -33.14
C LEU A 132 -28.83 -6.88 -32.34
N LEU A 133 -29.37 -7.90 -33.01
CA LEU A 133 -29.78 -9.17 -32.42
C LEU A 133 -28.72 -10.29 -32.57
N ALA A 134 -27.62 -10.01 -33.25
CA ALA A 134 -26.47 -10.92 -33.44
C ALA A 134 -25.38 -10.65 -32.40
#